data_AF-A0A6N7FN75-F1
#
_entry.id   AF-A0A6N7FN75-F1
#
_cell.length_a   1.000
_cell.length_b   1.000
_cell.length_c   1.000
_cell.angle_alpha   90.00
_cell.angle_beta   90.00
_cell.angle_gamma   90.00
#
_symmetry.space_group_name_H-M   'P 1'
#
loop_
_entity.id
_entity.type
_entity.pdbx_description
1 polymer ?
#
loop_
_entity_poly.entity_id
_entity_poly.type
_entity_poly.pdbx_seq_one_letter_code
_entity_poly.pdbx_strand_id
1 'polypeptide(L)'
;MTTATPTTRRRGAHSRLGGLPTTLAPAADAAAGHAGPPHQLALPVALAEPTRPRQEVLPSVVHVPGWLDLDAQRALVADFTRWARPPAGLRHPRVPTGQLMSVQSVCLGWHWRPYAYTRTADDTDGAPVKPLPADVAALARAAVGAAYGPDGPEAAAYRPDAAILNLYAAGARLGLHQDGEEPADAPVVTLSLGDTCTFRLAGTHRRTGPFTDVELRSGDLLVFGGPNRRIYHGVPKVFPGTAPDGLGLPPGRLSITVRETGLP
;
A
#
# COMPACT_ATOMS: atom_id res chain seq x y z
N MET A 1 33.27 35.42 -24.10
CA MET A 1 33.09 34.35 -23.10
C MET A 1 32.11 34.87 -22.06
N THR A 2 30.83 34.55 -22.22
CA THR A 2 29.77 35.06 -21.34
C THR A 2 29.45 33.96 -20.34
N THR A 3 29.74 34.22 -19.07
CA THR A 3 29.52 33.32 -17.94
C THR A 3 28.02 33.18 -17.67
N ALA A 4 27.50 31.95 -17.78
CA ALA A 4 26.12 31.63 -17.45
C ALA A 4 25.97 31.45 -15.93
N THR A 5 25.11 32.26 -15.33
CA THR A 5 24.71 32.14 -13.92
C THR A 5 23.86 30.87 -13.72
N PRO A 6 24.10 30.05 -12.68
CA PRO A 6 23.30 28.86 -12.45
C PRO A 6 21.91 29.23 -11.94
N THR A 7 20.88 28.74 -12.63
CA THR A 7 19.49 28.85 -12.22
C THR A 7 19.21 27.95 -11.02
N THR A 8 18.93 28.56 -9.87
CA THR A 8 18.45 27.86 -8.67
C THR A 8 17.14 27.14 -8.97
N ARG A 9 17.15 25.79 -8.90
CA ARG A 9 15.92 24.98 -8.90
C ARG A 9 15.04 25.42 -7.73
N ARG A 10 13.85 25.96 -8.03
CA ARG A 10 12.80 26.19 -7.03
C ARG A 10 12.44 24.85 -6.37
N ARG A 11 12.71 24.72 -5.06
CA ARG A 11 12.06 23.70 -4.23
C ARG A 11 10.54 23.95 -4.33
N GLY A 12 9.79 22.90 -4.65
CA GLY A 12 8.33 22.98 -4.77
C GLY A 12 7.71 23.52 -3.48
N ALA A 13 6.73 24.41 -3.60
CA ALA A 13 6.05 24.99 -2.45
C ALA A 13 5.30 23.88 -1.68
N HIS A 14 5.53 23.80 -0.37
CA HIS A 14 4.69 23.02 0.52
C HIS A 14 3.30 23.67 0.59
N SER A 15 2.23 22.86 0.60
CA SER A 15 0.90 23.39 0.91
C SER A 15 0.93 24.02 2.30
N ARG A 16 0.32 25.20 2.47
CA ARG A 16 0.19 25.86 3.80
C ARG A 16 -0.75 25.08 4.73
N LEU A 17 -1.52 24.14 4.19
CA LEU A 17 -2.45 23.29 4.92
C LEU A 17 -1.89 21.87 4.96
N GLY A 18 -1.92 21.25 6.14
CA GLY A 18 -1.57 19.84 6.32
C GLY A 18 -2.57 18.87 5.68
N GLY A 19 -2.31 17.57 5.87
CA GLY A 19 -3.33 16.53 5.73
C GLY A 19 -4.48 16.73 6.71
N LEU A 20 -5.58 16.03 6.46
CA LEU A 20 -6.78 16.09 7.30
C LEU A 20 -6.88 14.80 8.13
N PRO A 21 -6.72 14.86 9.47
CA PRO A 21 -6.96 13.70 10.33
C PRO A 21 -8.35 13.11 10.11
N THR A 22 -8.46 11.80 10.23
CA THR A 22 -9.70 11.06 10.05
C THR A 22 -9.74 9.87 10.99
N THR A 23 -10.88 9.20 11.04
CA THR A 23 -11.07 8.00 11.87
C THR A 23 -11.55 6.87 10.97
N LEU A 24 -11.27 5.64 11.39
CA LEU A 24 -11.87 4.49 10.73
C LEU A 24 -13.38 4.52 10.97
N ALA A 25 -14.13 4.30 9.90
CA ALA A 25 -15.52 3.93 10.06
C ALA A 25 -15.59 2.65 10.92
N PRO A 26 -16.62 2.51 11.78
CA PRO A 26 -16.86 1.24 12.44
C PRO A 26 -16.96 0.13 11.37
N ALA A 27 -16.42 -1.05 11.67
CA ALA A 27 -16.65 -2.21 10.83
C ALA A 27 -18.17 -2.39 10.68
N ALA A 28 -18.65 -2.66 9.47
CA ALA A 28 -20.05 -3.03 9.30
C ALA A 28 -20.29 -4.27 10.17
N ASP A 29 -21.24 -4.20 11.10
CA ASP A 29 -21.68 -5.38 11.83
C ASP A 29 -22.02 -6.47 10.81
N ALA A 30 -21.58 -7.70 11.06
CA ALA A 30 -21.94 -8.88 10.28
C ALA A 30 -23.42 -9.28 10.51
N ALA A 31 -24.32 -8.28 10.52
CA ALA A 31 -25.73 -8.40 10.85
C ALA A 31 -26.56 -7.48 9.95
N ALA A 32 -26.74 -7.89 8.69
CA ALA A 32 -27.93 -7.56 7.91
C ALA A 32 -28.12 -8.65 6.85
N GLY A 33 -28.98 -9.62 7.16
CA GLY A 33 -29.42 -10.64 6.22
C GLY A 33 -29.91 -10.00 4.93
N HIS A 34 -29.19 -10.23 3.84
CA HIS A 34 -29.73 -10.03 2.51
C HIS A 34 -30.68 -11.20 2.23
N ALA A 35 -31.98 -10.93 2.23
CA ALA A 35 -32.95 -11.82 1.62
C ALA A 35 -32.64 -11.89 0.11
N GLY A 36 -31.85 -12.90 -0.27
CA GLY A 36 -31.56 -13.23 -1.66
C GLY A 36 -32.79 -13.80 -2.37
N PRO A 37 -32.81 -13.78 -3.72
CA PRO A 37 -33.87 -14.42 -4.50
C PRO A 37 -33.89 -15.93 -4.23
N PRO A 38 -35.01 -16.64 -4.49
CA PRO A 38 -35.18 -18.02 -4.06
C PRO A 38 -34.06 -18.92 -4.58
N HIS A 39 -33.54 -19.74 -3.67
CA HIS A 39 -32.46 -20.70 -3.88
C HIS A 39 -32.76 -21.61 -5.08
N GLN A 40 -32.07 -21.37 -6.19
CA GLN A 40 -31.81 -22.42 -7.14
C GLN A 40 -30.90 -23.43 -6.44
N LEU A 41 -31.27 -24.72 -6.45
CA LEU A 41 -30.48 -25.81 -5.87
C LEU A 41 -29.07 -25.80 -6.48
N ALA A 42 -28.14 -25.10 -5.83
CA ALA A 42 -26.73 -25.13 -6.15
C ALA A 42 -26.21 -26.50 -5.69
N LEU A 43 -25.94 -27.38 -6.65
CA LEU A 43 -25.16 -28.58 -6.40
C LEU A 43 -23.87 -28.16 -5.67
N PRO A 44 -23.47 -28.80 -4.57
CA PRO A 44 -22.26 -28.46 -3.84
C PRO A 44 -21.06 -29.01 -4.60
N VAL A 45 -20.77 -28.41 -5.74
CA VAL A 45 -19.41 -28.44 -6.27
C VAL A 45 -18.84 -27.08 -5.90
N ALA A 46 -18.42 -26.96 -4.64
CA ALA A 46 -17.41 -25.96 -4.28
C ALA A 46 -16.16 -26.35 -5.06
N LEU A 47 -16.08 -25.92 -6.33
CA LEU A 47 -14.83 -25.91 -7.05
C LEU A 47 -13.95 -24.95 -6.26
N ALA A 48 -13.03 -25.51 -5.48
CA ALA A 48 -11.95 -24.72 -4.92
C ALA A 48 -11.39 -23.86 -6.06
N GLU A 49 -11.38 -22.53 -5.90
CA GLU A 49 -10.82 -21.68 -6.95
C GLU A 49 -9.39 -22.15 -7.24
N PRO A 50 -9.03 -22.35 -8.51
CA PRO A 50 -7.69 -22.81 -8.86
C PRO A 50 -6.66 -21.85 -8.27
N THR A 51 -5.69 -22.40 -7.54
CA THR A 51 -4.60 -21.64 -6.92
C THR A 51 -3.87 -20.84 -7.99
N ARG A 52 -3.89 -19.50 -7.87
CA ARG A 52 -3.19 -18.61 -8.80
C ARG A 52 -1.67 -18.67 -8.50
N PRO A 53 -0.81 -19.04 -9.47
CA PRO A 53 0.61 -19.24 -9.21
C PRO A 53 1.35 -17.90 -9.01
N ARG A 54 2.50 -17.96 -8.32
CA ARG A 54 3.47 -16.86 -8.30
C ARG A 54 3.86 -16.48 -9.74
N GLN A 55 3.85 -15.19 -10.04
CA GLN A 55 4.17 -14.67 -11.36
C GLN A 55 5.17 -13.52 -11.26
N GLU A 56 6.21 -13.57 -12.09
CA GLU A 56 7.01 -12.38 -12.41
C GLU A 56 6.33 -11.63 -13.56
N VAL A 57 5.70 -10.51 -13.23
CA VAL A 57 4.86 -9.73 -14.15
C VAL A 57 5.72 -8.84 -15.06
N LEU A 58 6.82 -8.32 -14.51
CA LEU A 58 7.90 -7.59 -15.19
C LEU A 58 9.21 -7.97 -14.48
N PRO A 59 10.39 -7.70 -15.05
CA PRO A 59 11.67 -7.98 -14.39
C PRO A 59 11.71 -7.44 -12.95
N SER A 60 11.88 -8.32 -11.97
CA SER A 60 11.87 -8.02 -10.53
C SER A 60 10.56 -7.43 -9.99
N VAL A 61 9.43 -7.58 -10.70
CA VAL A 61 8.07 -7.28 -10.20
C VAL A 61 7.31 -8.59 -10.07
N VAL A 62 7.15 -9.06 -8.85
CA VAL A 62 6.63 -10.40 -8.56
C VAL A 62 5.32 -10.28 -7.80
N HIS A 63 4.27 -10.92 -8.33
CA HIS A 63 2.97 -11.11 -7.70
C HIS A 63 2.90 -12.53 -7.13
N VAL A 64 2.57 -12.65 -5.85
CA VAL A 64 2.32 -13.92 -5.17
C VAL A 64 0.87 -13.90 -4.68
N PRO A 65 -0.05 -14.52 -5.44
CA PRO A 65 -1.46 -14.56 -5.08
C PRO A 65 -1.71 -15.35 -3.79
N GLY A 66 -2.66 -14.89 -2.96
CA GLY A 66 -3.09 -15.62 -1.75
C GLY A 66 -1.97 -15.94 -0.77
N TRP A 67 -0.94 -15.09 -0.68
CA TRP A 67 0.23 -15.31 0.17
C TRP A 67 -0.11 -15.25 1.66
N LEU A 68 -1.09 -14.42 2.04
CA LEU A 68 -1.63 -14.39 3.40
C LEU A 68 -2.93 -15.20 3.49
N ASP A 69 -3.00 -16.13 4.43
CA ASP A 69 -4.26 -16.76 4.83
C ASP A 69 -5.19 -15.75 5.55
N LEU A 70 -6.46 -16.11 5.71
CA LEU A 70 -7.46 -15.20 6.29
C LEU A 70 -7.14 -14.79 7.73
N ASP A 71 -6.49 -15.64 8.52
CA ASP A 71 -6.19 -15.33 9.92
C ASP A 71 -5.03 -14.34 10.04
N ALA A 72 -3.99 -14.48 9.21
CA ALA A 72 -2.93 -13.49 9.07
C ALA A 72 -3.49 -12.14 8.59
N GLN A 73 -4.44 -12.17 7.64
CA GLN A 73 -5.13 -10.97 7.17
C GLN A 73 -5.92 -10.30 8.31
N ARG A 74 -6.68 -11.05 9.10
CA ARG A 74 -7.43 -10.53 10.27
C ARG A 74 -6.51 -9.92 11.32
N ALA A 75 -5.38 -10.55 11.61
CA ALA A 75 -4.40 -10.03 12.55
C ALA A 75 -3.88 -8.65 12.10
N LEU A 76 -3.51 -8.52 10.82
CA LEU A 76 -3.08 -7.24 10.24
C LEU A 76 -4.18 -6.17 10.26
N VAL A 77 -5.44 -6.54 10.04
CA VAL A 77 -6.59 -5.61 10.13
C VAL A 77 -6.81 -5.14 11.57
N ALA A 78 -6.70 -6.03 12.56
CA ALA A 78 -6.80 -5.67 13.96
C ALA A 78 -5.67 -4.71 14.36
N ASP A 79 -4.46 -4.96 13.88
CA ASP A 79 -3.29 -4.10 14.11
C ASP A 79 -3.45 -2.73 13.45
N PHE A 80 -3.86 -2.70 12.18
CA PHE A 80 -4.20 -1.47 11.47
C PHE A 80 -5.24 -0.64 12.22
N THR A 81 -6.27 -1.28 12.77
CA THR A 81 -7.31 -0.59 13.54
C THR A 81 -6.76 0.11 14.78
N ARG A 82 -5.72 -0.45 15.40
CA ARG A 82 -5.00 0.21 16.51
C ARG A 82 -4.12 1.36 16.01
N TRP A 83 -3.37 1.15 14.93
CA TRP A 83 -2.48 2.18 14.37
C TRP A 83 -3.23 3.37 13.78
N ALA A 84 -4.43 3.17 13.26
CA ALA A 84 -5.26 4.22 12.68
C ALA A 84 -5.76 5.25 13.71
N ARG A 85 -5.74 4.92 15.01
CA ARG A 85 -6.16 5.84 16.07
C ARG A 85 -5.10 6.93 16.32
N PRO A 86 -5.52 8.14 16.70
CA PRO A 86 -4.60 9.16 17.21
C PRO A 86 -3.84 8.68 18.45
N PRO A 87 -2.65 9.23 18.73
CA PRO A 87 -1.93 10.25 17.96
C PRO A 87 -1.25 9.69 16.70
N ALA A 88 -0.83 10.54 15.74
CA ALA A 88 -0.25 10.16 14.45
C ALA A 88 -1.09 9.09 13.72
N GLY A 89 -2.40 9.33 13.70
CA GLY A 89 -3.41 8.38 13.22
C GLY A 89 -3.65 8.47 11.71
N LEU A 90 -4.78 7.90 11.30
CA LEU A 90 -5.25 7.92 9.93
C LEU A 90 -5.51 9.37 9.47
N ARG A 91 -5.15 9.69 8.23
CA ARG A 91 -5.41 11.00 7.63
C ARG A 91 -5.67 10.92 6.14
N HIS A 92 -6.30 11.94 5.56
CA HIS A 92 -6.19 12.21 4.14
C HIS A 92 -4.94 13.07 3.89
N PRO A 93 -3.89 12.55 3.22
CA PRO A 93 -2.75 13.38 2.86
C PRO A 93 -3.16 14.48 1.89
N ARG A 94 -2.46 15.61 1.94
CA ARG A 94 -2.64 16.72 1.00
C ARG A 94 -1.48 16.74 0.02
N VAL A 95 -1.77 16.65 -1.27
CA VAL A 95 -0.74 16.76 -2.30
C VAL A 95 -0.28 18.22 -2.47
N PRO A 96 0.89 18.48 -3.06
CA PRO A 96 1.48 19.82 -3.19
C PRO A 96 0.57 20.84 -3.91
N THR A 97 -0.31 20.37 -4.80
CA THR A 97 -1.32 21.21 -5.47
C THR A 97 -2.43 21.70 -4.53
N GLY A 98 -2.44 21.26 -3.26
CA GLY A 98 -3.42 21.59 -2.25
C GLY A 98 -4.62 20.63 -2.20
N GLN A 99 -4.73 19.67 -3.11
CA GLN A 99 -5.84 18.71 -3.13
C GLN A 99 -5.68 17.64 -2.03
N LEU A 100 -6.78 17.26 -1.36
CA LEU A 100 -6.79 16.07 -0.49
C LEU A 100 -6.84 14.79 -1.34
N MET A 101 -6.05 13.81 -0.95
CA MET A 101 -6.14 12.46 -1.50
C MET A 101 -7.44 11.80 -1.02
N SER A 102 -8.12 11.09 -1.91
CA SER A 102 -9.28 10.26 -1.54
C SER A 102 -8.88 9.07 -0.65
N VAL A 103 -7.64 8.62 -0.79
CA VAL A 103 -7.00 7.61 0.05
C VAL A 103 -6.74 8.17 1.44
N GLN A 104 -7.00 7.36 2.46
CA GLN A 104 -6.61 7.63 3.83
C GLN A 104 -5.32 6.87 4.14
N SER A 105 -4.38 7.47 4.85
CA SER A 105 -3.06 6.89 5.11
C SER A 105 -2.67 7.01 6.58
N VAL A 106 -2.02 5.99 7.11
CA VAL A 106 -1.26 6.05 8.37
C VAL A 106 0.15 5.53 8.13
N CYS A 107 1.12 6.13 8.81
CA CYS A 107 2.54 5.82 8.63
C CYS A 107 3.13 5.18 9.90
N LEU A 108 4.05 4.24 9.72
CA LEU A 108 4.81 3.58 10.77
C LEU A 108 6.31 3.68 10.47
N GLY A 109 7.13 3.84 11.51
CA GLY A 109 8.58 3.96 11.47
C GLY A 109 9.06 5.34 10.99
N TRP A 110 8.58 5.75 9.82
CA TRP A 110 8.76 7.07 9.25
C TRP A 110 7.44 7.63 8.73
N HIS A 111 7.21 8.92 8.99
CA HIS A 111 6.04 9.62 8.51
C HIS A 111 6.29 10.17 7.11
N TRP A 112 5.62 9.61 6.12
CA TRP A 112 5.68 10.16 4.76
C TRP A 112 4.80 11.40 4.67
N ARG A 113 5.32 12.46 4.08
CA ARG A 113 4.55 13.59 3.52
C ARG A 113 5.10 13.87 2.11
N PRO A 114 4.40 14.64 1.26
CA PRO A 114 4.93 14.93 -0.08
C PRO A 114 6.39 15.42 -0.02
N TYR A 115 7.26 14.70 -0.73
CA TYR A 115 8.70 14.95 -0.85
C TYR A 115 9.58 14.69 0.38
N ALA A 116 9.06 14.13 1.47
CA ALA A 116 9.87 13.92 2.67
C ALA A 116 9.36 12.78 3.57
N TYR A 117 10.30 12.19 4.28
CA TYR A 117 10.04 11.39 5.47
C TYR A 117 10.46 12.17 6.72
N THR A 118 9.64 12.12 7.76
CA THR A 118 9.87 12.79 9.05
C THR A 118 9.63 11.82 10.21
N ARG A 119 10.16 12.13 11.39
CA ARG A 119 9.88 11.36 12.62
C ARG A 119 8.62 11.81 13.35
N THR A 120 7.97 12.85 12.84
CA THR A 120 6.77 13.48 13.39
C THR A 120 5.73 13.66 12.30
N ALA A 121 4.45 13.58 12.67
CA ALA A 121 3.30 13.77 11.80
C ALA A 121 2.97 15.26 11.61
N ASP A 122 3.96 16.05 11.18
CA ASP A 122 3.91 17.52 11.08
C ASP A 122 2.78 18.05 10.20
N ASP A 123 2.32 17.25 9.23
CA ASP A 123 1.20 17.61 8.35
C ASP A 123 -0.16 17.31 9.00
N THR A 124 -0.21 16.90 10.27
CA THR A 124 -1.46 16.65 11.01
C THR A 124 -1.41 17.13 12.46
N ASP A 125 -1.19 16.22 13.41
CA ASP A 125 -1.23 16.51 14.86
C ASP A 125 0.15 16.78 15.46
N GLY A 126 1.21 16.70 14.66
CA GLY A 126 2.59 16.94 15.08
C GLY A 126 3.17 15.88 16.01
N ALA A 127 2.43 14.80 16.30
CA ALA A 127 2.90 13.76 17.20
C ALA A 127 4.04 12.93 16.57
N PRO A 128 4.87 12.26 17.38
CA PRO A 128 5.83 11.28 16.87
C PRO A 128 5.14 10.20 16.05
N VAL A 129 5.77 9.80 14.94
CA VAL A 129 5.29 8.65 14.15
C VAL A 129 5.37 7.38 15.00
N LYS A 130 4.37 6.50 14.88
CA LYS A 130 4.39 5.21 15.55
C LYS A 130 5.58 4.38 15.05
N PRO A 131 6.25 3.58 15.89
CA PRO A 131 7.35 2.74 15.43
C PRO A 131 6.86 1.70 14.41
N LEU A 132 7.75 1.24 13.53
CA LEU A 132 7.49 0.07 12.71
C LEU A 132 7.58 -1.19 13.60
N PRO A 133 6.52 -2.00 13.74
CA PRO A 133 6.57 -3.22 14.54
C PRO A 133 7.55 -4.24 13.94
N ALA A 134 8.27 -4.96 14.81
CA ALA A 134 9.23 -5.99 14.40
C ALA A 134 8.58 -7.09 13.55
N ASP A 135 7.33 -7.46 13.86
CA ASP A 135 6.58 -8.48 13.12
C ASP A 135 6.23 -8.03 11.70
N VAL A 136 5.90 -6.75 11.49
CA VAL A 136 5.69 -6.19 10.15
C VAL A 136 6.99 -6.19 9.36
N ALA A 137 8.11 -5.84 10.00
CA ALA A 137 9.43 -5.89 9.38
C ALA A 137 9.84 -7.34 9.02
N ALA A 138 9.53 -8.31 9.88
CA ALA A 138 9.79 -9.74 9.63
C ALA A 138 8.91 -10.27 8.49
N LEU A 139 7.63 -9.93 8.48
CA LEU A 139 6.70 -10.27 7.40
C LEU A 139 7.18 -9.70 6.07
N ALA A 140 7.67 -8.47 6.05
CA ALA A 140 8.20 -7.86 4.83
C ALA A 140 9.50 -8.54 4.34
N ARG A 141 10.38 -8.99 5.23
CA ARG A 141 11.54 -9.84 4.84
C ARG A 141 11.09 -11.17 4.25
N ALA A 142 10.10 -11.83 4.87
CA ALA A 142 9.52 -13.06 4.33
C ALA A 142 8.88 -12.84 2.95
N ALA A 143 8.23 -11.69 2.73
CA ALA A 143 7.65 -11.32 1.45
C ALA A 143 8.73 -11.13 0.36
N VAL A 144 9.85 -10.48 0.68
CA VAL A 144 11.00 -10.40 -0.24
C VAL A 144 11.54 -11.80 -0.55
N GLY A 145 11.65 -12.67 0.44
CA GLY A 145 12.02 -14.08 0.25
C GLY A 145 11.06 -14.84 -0.66
N ALA A 146 9.75 -14.65 -0.50
CA ALA A 146 8.74 -15.27 -1.38
C ALA A 146 8.82 -14.75 -2.82
N ALA A 147 9.22 -13.50 -3.02
CA ALA A 147 9.36 -12.88 -4.32
C ALA A 147 10.65 -13.28 -5.05
N TYR A 148 11.79 -13.20 -4.38
CA TYR A 148 13.12 -13.31 -5.01
C TYR A 148 13.92 -14.55 -4.58
N GLY A 149 13.40 -15.36 -3.67
CA GLY A 149 14.05 -16.55 -3.13
C GLY A 149 14.37 -16.36 -1.64
N PRO A 150 14.04 -17.33 -0.77
CA PRO A 150 14.20 -17.20 0.69
C PRO A 150 15.67 -17.10 1.12
N ASP A 151 16.57 -17.74 0.38
CA ASP A 151 18.02 -17.73 0.62
C ASP A 151 18.75 -16.68 -0.24
N GLY A 152 17.99 -15.81 -0.92
CA GLY A 152 18.53 -14.75 -1.77
C GLY A 152 19.14 -13.60 -0.96
N PRO A 153 20.19 -12.92 -1.48
CA PRO A 153 20.83 -11.81 -0.79
C PRO A 153 19.87 -10.65 -0.52
N GLU A 154 18.85 -10.45 -1.36
CA GLU A 154 17.84 -9.40 -1.19
C GLU A 154 17.05 -9.56 0.10
N ALA A 155 16.56 -10.77 0.41
CA ALA A 155 15.78 -11.03 1.62
C ALA A 155 16.64 -10.89 2.88
N ALA A 156 17.87 -11.40 2.83
CA ALA A 156 18.83 -11.33 3.93
C ALA A 156 19.33 -9.89 4.20
N ALA A 157 19.44 -9.05 3.17
CA ALA A 157 19.89 -7.67 3.28
C ALA A 157 18.76 -6.69 3.61
N TYR A 158 17.48 -7.05 3.37
CA TYR A 158 16.37 -6.12 3.56
C TYR A 158 16.20 -5.68 5.03
N ARG A 159 16.27 -4.36 5.27
CA ARG A 159 16.13 -3.72 6.58
C ARG A 159 14.98 -2.70 6.53
N PRO A 160 13.72 -3.16 6.40
CA PRO A 160 12.60 -2.25 6.33
C PRO A 160 12.45 -1.47 7.64
N ASP A 161 12.22 -0.17 7.52
CA ASP A 161 12.13 0.79 8.62
C ASP A 161 10.92 1.73 8.48
N ALA A 162 10.16 1.61 7.39
CA ALA A 162 8.94 2.38 7.16
C ALA A 162 7.80 1.52 6.60
N ALA A 163 6.57 1.85 6.98
CA ALA A 163 5.38 1.36 6.31
C ALA A 163 4.34 2.47 6.13
N ILE A 164 3.69 2.48 4.96
CA ILE A 164 2.53 3.33 4.68
C ILE A 164 1.33 2.41 4.47
N LEU A 165 0.33 2.58 5.33
CA LEU A 165 -0.92 1.83 5.26
C LEU A 165 -1.98 2.73 4.63
N ASN A 166 -2.47 2.33 3.47
CA ASN A 166 -3.43 3.09 2.67
C ASN A 166 -4.79 2.40 2.66
N LEU A 167 -5.82 3.08 3.18
CA LEU A 167 -7.21 2.68 3.11
C LEU A 167 -7.92 3.38 1.96
N TYR A 168 -8.54 2.59 1.09
CA TYR A 168 -9.27 3.01 -0.08
C TYR A 168 -10.75 2.71 0.14
N ALA A 169 -11.55 3.75 0.34
CA ALA A 169 -13.00 3.63 0.26
C ALA A 169 -13.47 3.37 -1.18
N ALA A 170 -14.75 3.04 -1.36
CA ALA A 170 -15.34 2.90 -2.69
C ALA A 170 -15.10 4.16 -3.55
N GLY A 171 -14.59 3.97 -4.77
CA GLY A 171 -14.26 5.05 -5.69
C GLY A 171 -12.94 5.79 -5.40
N ALA A 172 -12.25 5.48 -4.29
CA ALA A 172 -10.91 6.02 -4.03
C ALA A 172 -9.91 5.48 -5.08
N ARG A 173 -8.95 6.34 -5.44
CA ARG A 173 -7.93 6.03 -6.45
C ARG A 173 -6.61 6.67 -6.10
N LEU A 174 -5.53 6.05 -6.54
CA LEU A 174 -4.18 6.58 -6.44
C LEU A 174 -3.58 6.73 -7.84
N GLY A 175 -3.28 7.96 -8.22
CA GLY A 175 -2.67 8.26 -9.51
C GLY A 175 -1.27 7.65 -9.64
N LEU A 176 -0.74 7.61 -10.86
CA LEU A 176 0.61 7.13 -11.10
C LEU A 176 1.64 7.97 -10.33
N HIS A 177 2.49 7.31 -9.56
CA HIS A 177 3.57 7.89 -8.77
C HIS A 177 4.75 6.92 -8.69
N GLN A 178 5.89 7.40 -8.22
CA GLN A 178 7.03 6.57 -7.85
C GLN A 178 7.20 6.64 -6.35
N ASP A 179 7.64 5.54 -5.77
CA ASP A 179 8.21 5.53 -4.43
C ASP A 179 9.67 5.95 -4.56
N GLY A 180 9.89 7.27 -4.54
CA GLY A 180 11.13 7.92 -4.98
C GLY A 180 11.84 8.72 -3.88
N GLU A 181 11.19 8.90 -2.73
CA GLU A 181 11.70 9.72 -1.63
C GLU A 181 12.71 8.99 -0.74
N GLU A 182 12.77 7.65 -0.83
CA GLU A 182 13.77 6.85 -0.10
C GLU A 182 15.13 6.88 -0.83
N PRO A 183 16.24 7.22 -0.16
CA PRO A 183 17.58 7.00 -0.71
C PRO A 183 17.90 5.54 -1.06
N ALA A 184 17.39 4.57 -0.28
CA ALA A 184 17.67 3.15 -0.51
C ALA A 184 16.95 2.60 -1.75
N ASP A 185 17.64 1.72 -2.48
CA ASP A 185 17.09 0.99 -3.65
C ASP A 185 16.55 -0.40 -3.29
N ALA A 186 16.36 -0.67 -2.00
CA ALA A 186 15.81 -1.92 -1.50
C ALA A 186 14.34 -2.10 -1.90
N PRO A 187 13.84 -3.33 -2.11
CA PRO A 187 12.51 -3.58 -2.66
C PRO A 187 11.34 -2.91 -1.91
N VAL A 188 10.26 -2.63 -2.66
CA VAL A 188 8.97 -2.25 -2.08
C VAL A 188 8.08 -3.48 -1.98
N VAL A 189 7.57 -3.73 -0.77
CA VAL A 189 6.63 -4.82 -0.47
C VAL A 189 5.23 -4.22 -0.34
N THR A 190 4.23 -4.78 -1.01
CA THR A 190 2.83 -4.37 -0.90
C THR A 190 1.93 -5.58 -0.62
N LEU A 191 1.28 -5.57 0.54
CA LEU A 191 0.25 -6.54 0.92
C LEU A 191 -1.14 -5.93 0.67
N SER A 192 -2.04 -6.70 0.06
CA SER A 192 -3.41 -6.26 -0.23
C SER A 192 -4.43 -7.00 0.65
N LEU A 193 -5.33 -6.24 1.28
CA LEU A 193 -6.38 -6.73 2.17
C LEU A 193 -7.71 -6.07 1.78
N GLY A 194 -8.82 -6.81 1.83
CA GLY A 194 -10.14 -6.28 1.52
C GLY A 194 -10.44 -6.30 0.02
N ASP A 195 -11.11 -5.25 -0.46
CA ASP A 195 -11.58 -5.18 -1.84
C ASP A 195 -10.43 -5.31 -2.85
N THR A 196 -10.68 -6.07 -3.90
CA THR A 196 -9.80 -6.25 -5.05
C THR A 196 -9.51 -4.91 -5.73
N CYS A 197 -8.31 -4.72 -6.27
CA CYS A 197 -7.98 -3.57 -7.09
C CYS A 197 -7.26 -3.92 -8.38
N THR A 198 -7.37 -3.02 -9.36
CA THR A 198 -6.40 -2.94 -10.46
C THR A 198 -5.19 -2.16 -9.95
N PHE A 199 -4.04 -2.81 -9.88
CA PHE A 199 -2.75 -2.17 -9.66
C PHE A 199 -2.06 -1.97 -11.00
N ARG A 200 -1.75 -0.73 -11.34
CA ARG A 200 -1.23 -0.35 -12.65
C ARG A 200 0.25 -0.03 -12.57
N LEU A 201 1.03 -0.63 -13.45
CA LEU A 201 2.46 -0.37 -13.68
C LEU A 201 2.60 0.35 -15.03
N ALA A 202 3.43 1.39 -15.10
CA ALA A 202 3.76 2.09 -16.34
C ALA A 202 5.21 1.76 -16.77
N GLY A 203 6.18 2.60 -16.44
CA GLY A 203 7.60 2.27 -16.55
C GLY A 203 8.41 3.12 -15.57
N THR A 204 9.73 2.95 -15.52
CA THR A 204 10.59 3.68 -14.57
C THR A 204 10.82 5.15 -14.96
N HIS A 205 10.69 5.47 -16.24
CA HIS A 205 10.89 6.83 -16.77
C HIS A 205 9.67 7.37 -17.52
N ARG A 206 8.52 6.66 -17.46
CA ARG A 206 7.29 7.05 -18.16
C ARG A 206 6.06 6.94 -17.26
N ARG A 207 5.17 7.93 -17.39
CA ARG A 207 3.87 8.00 -16.70
C ARG A 207 2.69 7.65 -17.62
N THR A 208 2.98 7.27 -18.85
CA THR A 208 2.00 6.97 -19.90
C THR A 208 2.15 5.51 -20.35
N GLY A 209 1.20 5.05 -21.16
CA GLY A 209 1.19 3.69 -21.67
C GLY A 209 2.42 3.33 -22.53
N PRO A 210 2.62 2.03 -22.81
CA PRO A 210 1.76 0.91 -22.41
C PRO A 210 1.79 0.65 -20.90
N PHE A 211 0.65 0.22 -20.36
CA PHE A 211 0.47 -0.13 -18.96
C PHE A 211 0.45 -1.65 -18.80
N THR A 212 0.97 -2.13 -17.66
CA THR A 212 0.79 -3.50 -17.20
C THR A 212 -0.08 -3.46 -15.95
N ASP A 213 -1.28 -4.02 -16.04
CA ASP A 213 -2.22 -4.06 -14.93
C ASP A 213 -2.19 -5.43 -14.25
N VAL A 214 -2.18 -5.43 -12.92
CA VAL A 214 -2.23 -6.62 -12.06
C VAL A 214 -3.48 -6.53 -11.21
N GLU A 215 -4.29 -7.59 -11.20
CA GLU A 215 -5.40 -7.70 -10.25
C GLU A 215 -4.87 -8.18 -8.90
N LEU A 216 -4.95 -7.32 -7.88
CA LEU A 216 -4.58 -7.66 -6.50
C LEU A 216 -5.84 -7.90 -5.68
N ARG A 217 -6.01 -9.13 -5.20
CA ARG A 217 -7.09 -9.54 -4.30
C ARG A 217 -6.65 -9.52 -2.84
N SER A 218 -7.59 -9.70 -1.92
CA SER A 218 -7.28 -9.88 -0.50
C SER A 218 -6.33 -11.06 -0.29
N GLY A 219 -5.25 -10.83 0.46
CA GLY A 219 -4.18 -11.79 0.73
C GLY A 219 -3.05 -11.80 -0.28
N ASP A 220 -3.16 -11.05 -1.39
CA ASP A 220 -2.11 -11.00 -2.41
C ASP A 220 -0.91 -10.17 -1.96
N LEU A 221 0.28 -10.65 -2.32
CA LEU A 221 1.55 -9.97 -2.17
C LEU A 221 2.06 -9.48 -3.53
N LEU A 222 2.51 -8.23 -3.61
CA LEU A 222 3.27 -7.69 -4.73
C LEU A 222 4.59 -7.13 -4.23
N VAL A 223 5.71 -7.53 -4.84
CA VAL A 223 7.04 -6.99 -4.54
C VAL A 223 7.67 -6.45 -5.83
N PHE A 224 8.18 -5.23 -5.79
CA PHE A 224 8.94 -4.66 -6.90
C PHE A 224 10.26 -4.05 -6.43
N GLY A 225 11.32 -4.36 -7.17
CA GLY A 225 12.71 -4.05 -6.82
C GLY A 225 13.60 -4.04 -8.06
N GLY A 226 14.91 -4.07 -7.84
CA GLY A 226 15.90 -4.10 -8.93
C GLY A 226 15.64 -3.04 -10.01
N PRO A 227 15.62 -3.39 -11.31
CA PRO A 227 15.41 -2.43 -12.39
C PRO A 227 14.05 -1.73 -12.32
N ASN A 228 13.05 -2.31 -11.65
CA ASN A 228 11.71 -1.73 -11.50
C ASN A 228 11.43 -1.19 -10.10
N ARG A 229 12.46 -1.02 -9.23
CA ARG A 229 12.31 -0.43 -7.89
C ARG A 229 11.63 0.95 -7.91
N ARG A 230 11.88 1.72 -8.98
CA ARG A 230 11.30 3.05 -9.19
C ARG A 230 10.27 3.02 -10.32
N ILE A 231 9.49 1.95 -10.47
CA ILE A 231 8.43 1.92 -11.49
C ILE A 231 7.30 2.89 -11.12
N TYR A 232 6.83 3.67 -12.10
CA TYR A 232 5.59 4.43 -11.93
C TYR A 232 4.42 3.46 -11.77
N HIS A 233 3.69 3.59 -10.68
CA HIS A 233 2.57 2.72 -10.37
C HIS A 233 1.41 3.45 -9.67
N GLY A 234 0.25 2.82 -9.62
CA GLY A 234 -0.94 3.40 -8.99
C GLY A 234 -2.11 2.43 -8.91
N VAL A 235 -3.22 2.91 -8.36
CA VAL A 235 -4.46 2.15 -8.19
C VAL A 235 -5.58 2.91 -8.90
N PRO A 236 -5.80 2.67 -10.20
CA PRO A 236 -6.87 3.34 -10.96
C PRO A 236 -8.28 2.94 -10.51
N LYS A 237 -8.46 1.73 -9.97
CA LYS A 237 -9.78 1.18 -9.64
C LYS A 237 -9.71 0.21 -8.45
N VAL A 238 -10.68 0.34 -7.54
CA VAL A 238 -11.02 -0.64 -6.50
C VAL A 238 -12.40 -1.20 -6.85
N PHE A 239 -12.60 -2.51 -6.64
CA PHE A 239 -13.83 -3.23 -6.94
C PHE A 239 -14.60 -3.50 -5.64
N PRO A 240 -15.63 -2.70 -5.30
CA PRO A 240 -16.34 -2.83 -4.03
C PRO A 240 -17.03 -4.18 -3.87
N GLY A 241 -17.09 -4.68 -2.63
CA GLY A 241 -17.81 -5.92 -2.30
C GLY A 241 -17.09 -7.18 -2.74
N THR A 242 -15.77 -7.13 -2.88
CA THR A 242 -14.94 -8.29 -3.23
C THR A 242 -14.01 -8.73 -2.10
N ALA A 243 -14.04 -8.03 -0.95
CA ALA A 243 -13.40 -8.46 0.28
C ALA A 243 -13.94 -9.83 0.76
N PRO A 244 -13.10 -10.70 1.33
CA PRO A 244 -13.56 -11.96 1.92
C PRO A 244 -14.40 -11.72 3.18
N ASP A 245 -15.40 -12.57 3.38
CA ASP A 245 -16.24 -12.53 4.57
C ASP A 245 -15.42 -12.71 5.85
N GLY A 246 -15.78 -11.95 6.88
CA GLY A 246 -15.15 -12.04 8.19
C GLY A 246 -13.72 -11.49 8.25
N LEU A 247 -13.25 -10.72 7.27
CA LEU A 247 -11.95 -10.03 7.33
C LEU A 247 -11.87 -9.01 8.48
N GLY A 248 -13.00 -8.40 8.85
CA GLY A 248 -13.08 -7.39 9.91
C GLY A 248 -12.62 -5.99 9.49
N LEU A 249 -12.32 -5.78 8.20
CA LEU A 249 -12.02 -4.46 7.64
C LEU A 249 -13.35 -3.77 7.26
N PRO A 250 -13.54 -2.46 7.54
CA PRO A 250 -14.65 -1.71 6.97
C PRO A 250 -14.66 -1.79 5.43
N PRO A 251 -15.81 -1.58 4.76
CA PRO A 251 -15.89 -1.68 3.31
C PRO A 251 -14.80 -0.86 2.60
N GLY A 252 -14.02 -1.53 1.76
CA GLY A 252 -12.88 -0.95 1.06
C GLY A 252 -11.68 -1.88 1.00
N ARG A 253 -10.55 -1.29 0.57
CA ARG A 253 -9.25 -1.97 0.44
C ARG A 253 -8.22 -1.35 1.36
N LEU A 254 -7.44 -2.17 2.04
CA LEU A 254 -6.25 -1.79 2.76
C LEU A 254 -5.00 -2.28 2.02
N SER A 255 -4.05 -1.38 1.81
CA SER A 255 -2.70 -1.69 1.32
C SER A 255 -1.71 -1.47 2.44
N ILE A 256 -0.84 -2.43 2.72
CA ILE A 256 0.31 -2.24 3.62
C ILE A 256 1.56 -2.23 2.75
N THR A 257 2.15 -1.06 2.57
CA THR A 257 3.35 -0.89 1.75
C THR A 257 4.56 -0.66 2.63
N VAL A 258 5.48 -1.64 2.67
CA VAL A 258 6.68 -1.63 3.51
C VAL A 258 7.90 -1.29 2.68
N ARG A 259 8.79 -0.47 3.25
CA ARG A 259 9.96 0.12 2.59
C ARG A 259 11.15 0.16 3.55
N GLU A 260 12.33 0.16 2.97
CA GLU A 260 13.57 0.57 3.62
C GLU A 260 13.92 1.95 3.07
N THR A 261 14.03 2.94 3.97
CA THR A 261 14.25 4.33 3.56
C THR A 261 15.72 4.60 3.27
N GLY A 262 16.64 4.03 4.06
CA GLY A 262 18.06 4.39 4.03
C GLY A 262 18.35 5.76 4.65
N LEU A 263 17.41 6.30 5.43
CA LEU A 263 17.58 7.52 6.20
C LEU A 263 18.22 7.24 7.56
N PRO A 264 18.95 8.22 8.15
CA PRO A 264 19.63 8.04 9.42
C PRO A 264 18.70 7.90 10.64
#